data_AF-A0AAE2Y210-F1
#
_entry.id   AF-A0AAE2Y210-F1
#
_cell.length_a   1.000
_cell.length_b   1.000
_cell.length_c   1.000
_cell.angle_alpha   90.00
_cell.angle_beta   90.00
_cell.angle_gamma   90.00
#
_symmetry.space_group_name_H-M   'P 1'
#
loop_
_entity.id
_entity.type
_entity.pdbx_description
1 polymer ?
#
loop_
_entity_poly.entity_id
_entity_poly.type
_entity_poly.pdbx_seq_one_letter_code
_entity_poly.pdbx_strand_id
1 'polypeptide(L)'
;MDKFDKDNAVEVKCVRDEYIHISRQPCENCGKINAYKLHIQHLIHSENRSYDVLETECQYCGHQKCFTFDITDYFQELGKQLTATFKDRDKDEDLDWDSET
;
A
#
# COMPACT_ATOMS: atom_id res chain seq x y z
N MET A 1 20.10 9.95 3.04
CA MET A 1 19.94 8.75 2.20
C MET A 1 18.51 8.83 1.71
N ASP A 2 18.30 9.13 0.43
CA ASP A 2 16.94 9.20 -0.12
C ASP A 2 16.36 7.79 -0.07
N LYS A 3 15.38 7.59 0.81
CA LYS A 3 14.79 6.28 1.12
C LYS A 3 13.73 5.85 0.10
N PHE A 4 13.48 6.69 -0.89
CA PHE A 4 12.47 6.52 -1.91
C PHE A 4 13.13 6.25 -3.26
N ASP A 5 12.95 5.04 -3.77
CA ASP A 5 13.46 4.61 -5.09
C ASP A 5 12.28 4.26 -5.99
N LYS A 6 11.81 5.26 -6.75
CA LYS A 6 10.67 5.11 -7.66
C LYS A 6 10.97 4.26 -8.89
N ASP A 7 12.23 4.16 -9.28
CA ASP A 7 12.64 3.49 -10.52
C ASP A 7 12.75 1.97 -10.32
N ASN A 8 12.96 1.54 -9.07
CA ASN A 8 12.98 0.13 -8.66
C ASN A 8 11.79 -0.29 -7.80
N ALA A 9 10.70 0.49 -7.82
CA ALA A 9 9.50 0.18 -7.07
C ALA A 9 8.85 -1.13 -7.54
N VAL A 10 8.51 -2.00 -6.59
CA VAL A 10 7.85 -3.29 -6.88
C VAL A 10 6.34 -3.10 -6.92
N GLU A 11 5.70 -3.40 -8.04
CA GLU A 11 4.24 -3.36 -8.15
C GLU A 11 3.60 -4.45 -7.29
N VAL A 12 2.61 -4.07 -6.48
CA VAL A 12 1.86 -4.96 -5.60
C VAL A 12 0.36 -4.66 -5.68
N LYS A 13 -0.46 -5.70 -5.46
CA LYS A 13 -1.93 -5.56 -5.51
C LYS A 13 -2.54 -5.37 -4.13
N CYS A 14 -1.81 -5.76 -3.08
CA CYS A 14 -2.25 -5.61 -1.71
C CYS A 14 -1.06 -5.62 -0.76
N VAL A 15 -1.28 -5.10 0.44
CA VAL A 15 -0.29 -5.08 1.53
C VAL A 15 0.31 -6.47 1.79
N ARG A 16 -0.46 -7.56 1.65
CA ARG A 16 0.06 -8.93 1.85
C ARG A 16 1.21 -9.26 0.89
N ASP A 17 1.15 -8.79 -0.36
CA ASP A 17 2.17 -9.08 -1.37
C ASP A 17 3.51 -8.44 -0.99
N GLU A 18 3.48 -7.27 -0.36
CA GLU A 18 4.67 -6.58 0.17
C GLU A 18 5.38 -7.43 1.23
N TYR A 19 4.63 -7.90 2.24
CA TYR A 19 5.20 -8.75 3.28
C TYR A 19 5.73 -10.08 2.73
N ILE A 20 5.03 -10.68 1.75
CA ILE A 20 5.53 -11.87 1.07
C ILE A 20 6.84 -11.55 0.35
N HIS A 21 6.92 -10.42 -0.36
CA HIS A 21 8.13 -9.98 -1.03
C HIS A 21 9.29 -9.85 -0.03
N ILE A 22 9.10 -9.08 1.05
CA ILE A 22 10.13 -8.85 2.07
C ILE A 22 10.58 -10.16 2.72
N SER A 23 9.64 -11.06 3.04
CA SER A 23 9.94 -12.34 3.70
C SER A 23 10.90 -13.22 2.88
N ARG A 24 10.76 -13.17 1.56
CA ARG A 24 11.56 -13.96 0.60
C ARG A 24 12.95 -13.37 0.37
N GLN A 25 13.19 -12.12 0.75
CA GLN A 25 14.48 -11.47 0.55
C GLN A 25 15.46 -11.87 1.65
N PRO A 26 16.60 -12.50 1.33
CA PRO A 26 17.65 -12.71 2.30
C PRO A 26 18.24 -11.36 2.72
N CYS A 27 18.69 -11.27 3.97
CA CYS A 27 19.45 -10.10 4.42
C CYS A 27 20.72 -9.94 3.57
N GLU A 28 20.93 -8.75 3.01
CA GLU A 28 22.09 -8.46 2.16
C GLU A 28 23.43 -8.55 2.91
N ASN A 29 23.40 -8.40 4.24
CA ASN A 29 24.59 -8.50 5.08
C ASN A 29 24.82 -9.91 5.62
N CYS A 30 23.82 -10.55 6.24
CA CYS A 30 24.00 -11.85 6.93
C CYS A 30 23.40 -13.06 6.20
N GLY A 31 22.73 -12.86 5.07
CA GLY A 31 22.17 -13.92 4.23
C GLY A 31 20.94 -14.66 4.80
N LYS A 32 20.45 -14.31 6.00
CA LYS A 32 19.28 -14.95 6.61
C LYS A 32 17.99 -14.60 5.85
N ILE A 33 17.15 -15.60 5.58
CA ILE A 33 15.79 -15.45 5.04
C ILE A 33 14.82 -15.04 6.15
N ASN A 34 13.70 -14.37 5.82
CA ASN A 34 12.74 -13.85 6.79
C ASN A 34 13.40 -12.94 7.84
N ALA A 35 14.41 -12.19 7.43
CA ALA A 35 15.26 -11.44 8.35
C ALA A 35 14.74 -10.02 8.61
N TYR A 36 14.18 -9.37 7.60
CA TYR A 36 13.75 -7.98 7.69
C TYR A 36 12.41 -7.85 8.42
N LYS A 37 12.38 -7.03 9.46
CA LYS A 37 11.16 -6.60 10.17
C LYS A 37 10.86 -5.15 9.82
N LEU A 38 9.58 -4.82 9.72
CA LEU A 38 9.13 -3.44 9.52
C LEU A 38 9.52 -2.58 10.73
N HIS A 39 10.09 -1.42 10.45
CA HIS A 39 10.41 -0.40 11.44
C HIS A 39 9.53 0.83 11.26
N ILE A 40 9.50 1.39 10.03
CA ILE A 40 8.70 2.57 9.68
C ILE A 40 8.07 2.35 8.31
N GLN A 41 6.88 2.89 8.10
CA GLN A 41 6.16 2.88 6.83
C GLN A 41 5.80 4.31 6.44
N HIS A 42 5.98 4.63 5.16
CA HIS A 42 5.64 5.92 4.58
C HIS A 42 4.80 5.75 3.31
N LEU A 43 3.65 6.42 3.28
CA LEU A 43 2.87 6.57 2.07
C LEU A 43 3.32 7.84 1.33
N ILE A 44 3.84 7.68 0.11
CA ILE A 44 4.31 8.79 -0.72
C ILE A 44 3.42 8.91 -1.95
N HIS A 45 2.91 10.12 -2.18
CA HIS A 45 2.21 10.46 -3.42
C HIS A 45 3.12 11.36 -4.26
N SER A 46 3.35 10.97 -5.51
CA SER A 46 4.14 11.75 -6.46
C SER A 46 3.45 11.70 -7.82
N GLU A 47 3.09 12.89 -8.33
CA GLU A 47 2.31 13.03 -9.56
C GLU A 47 1.00 12.23 -9.49
N ASN A 48 0.87 11.17 -10.29
CA ASN A 48 -0.28 10.28 -10.34
C ASN A 48 0.02 8.88 -9.79
N ARG A 49 1.13 8.73 -9.06
CA ARG A 49 1.54 7.45 -8.49
C ARG A 49 1.57 7.50 -6.98
N SER A 50 1.22 6.36 -6.38
CA SER A 50 1.21 6.14 -4.94
C SER A 50 2.21 5.04 -4.62
N TYR A 51 3.08 5.31 -3.66
CA TYR A 51 4.15 4.42 -3.27
C TYR A 51 4.08 4.11 -1.78
N ASP A 52 4.26 2.85 -1.43
CA ASP A 52 4.53 2.43 -0.05
C ASP A 52 6.02 2.26 0.15
N VAL A 53 6.61 2.98 1.11
CA VAL A 53 8.02 2.88 1.45
C VAL A 53 8.16 2.29 2.83
N LEU A 54 8.70 1.07 2.90
CA LEU A 54 8.90 0.33 4.13
C LEU A 54 10.38 0.35 4.51
N GLU A 55 10.69 1.03 5.60
CA GLU A 55 11.99 0.94 6.25
C GLU A 55 12.00 -0.30 7.13
N THR A 56 12.97 -1.18 6.87
CA THR A 56 13.08 -2.46 7.56
C THR A 56 14.46 -2.63 8.18
N GLU A 57 14.51 -3.46 9.23
CA GLU A 57 15.74 -3.80 9.91
C GLU A 57 15.86 -5.33 10.05
N CYS A 58 17.04 -5.86 9.76
CA CYS A 58 17.34 -7.27 9.94
C CYS A 58 17.39 -7.61 11.43
N GLN A 59 16.47 -8.46 11.88
CA GLN A 59 16.36 -8.88 13.29
C GLN A 59 17.56 -9.68 13.82
N TYR A 60 18.49 -10.07 12.95
CA TYR A 60 19.67 -10.86 13.32
C TYR A 60 20.98 -10.07 13.34
N CYS A 61 21.10 -9.01 12.53
CA CYS A 61 22.36 -8.25 12.40
C CYS A 61 22.20 -6.74 12.39
N GLY A 62 20.97 -6.21 12.52
CA GLY A 62 20.68 -4.77 12.55
C GLY A 62 20.85 -4.06 11.21
N HIS A 63 21.18 -4.77 10.12
CA HIS A 63 21.29 -4.17 8.81
C HIS A 63 19.92 -3.64 8.32
N GLN A 64 19.89 -2.38 7.91
CA GLN A 64 18.69 -1.69 7.47
C GLN A 64 18.53 -1.73 5.95
N LYS A 65 17.30 -1.89 5.48
CA LYS A 65 16.96 -1.88 4.04
C LYS A 65 15.60 -1.21 3.86
N CYS A 66 15.50 -0.38 2.83
CA CYS A 66 14.23 0.21 2.40
C CYS A 66 13.66 -0.60 1.23
N PHE A 67 12.35 -0.84 1.25
CA PHE A 67 11.59 -1.40 0.14
C PHE A 67 10.61 -0.34 -0.33
N THR A 68 10.55 -0.11 -1.65
CA THR A 68 9.56 0.77 -2.27
C THR A 68 8.61 -0.08 -3.09
N PHE A 69 7.31 0.06 -2.85
CA PHE A 69 6.25 -0.63 -3.58
C PHE A 69 5.39 0.37 -4.32
N ASP A 70 5.02 0.06 -5.56
CA ASP A 70 4.01 0.83 -6.28
C ASP A 70 2.63 0.24 -5.97
N ILE A 71 1.79 1.07 -5.35
CA ILE A 71 0.43 0.77 -4.91
C ILE A 71 -0.60 1.65 -5.64
N THR A 72 -0.21 2.24 -6.77
CA THR A 72 -1.06 3.14 -7.57
C THR A 72 -2.36 2.45 -7.97
N ASP A 73 -2.27 1.25 -8.53
CA ASP A 73 -3.43 0.49 -9.00
C ASP A 73 -4.37 0.10 -7.85
N TYR A 74 -3.81 -0.27 -6.69
CA TYR A 74 -4.58 -0.60 -5.49
C TYR A 74 -5.50 0.56 -5.07
N PHE A 75 -4.97 1.79 -5.01
CA PHE A 75 -5.76 2.96 -4.66
C PHE A 75 -6.77 3.36 -5.75
N GLN A 76 -6.41 3.21 -7.03
CA GLN A 76 -7.35 3.48 -8.11
C GLN A 76 -8.54 2.52 -8.09
N GLU A 77 -8.30 1.24 -7.83
CA GLU A 77 -9.36 0.24 -7.72
C GLU A 77 -10.24 0.48 -6.50
N LEU A 78 -9.64 0.77 -5.35
CA LEU A 78 -10.37 1.12 -4.13
C LEU A 78 -11.27 2.34 -4.35
N GLY A 79 -10.76 3.38 -5.03
CA GLY A 79 -11.55 4.55 -5.39
C GLY A 79 -12.75 4.22 -6.27
N LYS A 80 -12.58 3.36 -7.29
CA LYS A 80 -13.68 2.90 -8.15
C LYS A 80 -14.75 2.16 -7.35
N GLN A 81 -14.34 1.23 -6.47
CA GLN A 81 -15.27 0.47 -5.62
C GLN A 81 -16.06 1.39 -4.70
N LEU A 82 -15.39 2.32 -4.02
CA LEU A 82 -16.04 3.30 -3.15
C LEU A 82 -17.07 4.14 -3.93
N THR A 83 -16.69 4.69 -5.08
CA THR A 83 -17.62 5.50 -5.90
C THR A 83 -18.83 4.70 -6.41
N ALA A 84 -18.67 3.41 -6.70
CA ALA A 84 -19.79 2.55 -7.07
C ALA A 84 -20.76 2.37 -5.89
N THR A 85 -20.24 2.08 -4.69
CA THR A 85 -21.05 1.93 -3.47
C THR A 85 -21.83 3.20 -3.11
N PHE A 86 -21.24 4.38 -3.30
CA PHE A 86 -21.94 5.64 -3.00
C PHE A 86 -23.03 5.97 -4.04
N LYS A 87 -22.83 5.65 -5.33
CA LYS A 87 -23.84 5.87 -6.39
C LYS A 87 -25.11 5.03 -6.22
N ASP A 88 -25.02 3.90 -5.52
CA ASP A 88 -26.18 3.06 -5.25
C ASP A 88 -27.01 3.60 -4.06
N ARG A 89 -26.40 4.37 -3.14
CA ARG A 89 -27.13 5.00 -2.02
C ARG A 89 -28.00 6.19 -2.44
N ASP A 90 -27.59 6.93 -3.47
CA ASP A 90 -28.32 8.11 -3.94
C ASP A 90 -29.56 7.75 -4.79
N LYS A 91 -29.86 6.46 -5.00
CA LYS A 91 -31.06 5.99 -5.74
C LYS A 91 -32.23 5.59 -4.83
N ASP A 92 -32.03 5.59 -3.52
CA ASP A 92 -33.06 5.18 -2.55
C ASP A 92 -33.79 6.36 -1.86
N GLU A 93 -33.54 7.60 -2.28
CA GLU A 93 -34.18 8.80 -1.71
C GLU A 93 -35.11 9.53 -2.72
N ASP A 94 -36.07 8.80 -3.29
CA ASP A 94 -37.34 9.37 -3.75
C ASP A 94 -38.43 8.96 -2.74
N LEU A 95 -38.27 9.38 -1.47
CA LEU A 95 -39.36 9.28 -0.47
C LEU A 95 -40.30 10.47 -0.69
N ASP A 96 -41.37 10.18 -1.41
CA ASP A 96 -42.53 11.03 -1.68
C ASP A 96 -43.11 11.59 -0.37
N TRP A 97 -42.76 12.83 -0.03
CA TRP A 97 -43.28 13.55 1.13
C TRP A 97 -44.54 14.34 0.73
N ASP A 98 -45.52 13.67 0.13
CA ASP A 98 -46.85 14.23 -0.12
C ASP A 98 -47.94 13.23 0.26
N SER A 99 -48.17 13.05 1.56
CA SER A 99 -49.51 12.67 2.05
C SER A 99 -49.69 13.09 3.51
N GLU A 100 -50.38 14.21 3.72
CA GLU A 100 -51.63 14.30 4.49
C GLU A 100 -51.94 15.80 4.75
N THR A 101 -52.90 16.31 3.98
CA THR A 101 -53.71 17.51 4.30
C THR A 101 -54.96 17.11 5.07
#